data_AF-A0A0R1YKV1-F1
#
_entry.id   AF-A0A0R1YKV1-F1
#
_cell.length_a   1.000
_cell.length_b   1.000
_cell.length_c   1.000
_cell.angle_alpha   90.00
_cell.angle_beta   90.00
_cell.angle_gamma   90.00
#
_symmetry.space_group_name_H-M   'P 1'
#
loop_
_entity.id
_entity.type
_entity.pdbx_description
1 polymer ?
#
loop_
_entity_poly.entity_id
_entity_poly.type
_entity_poly.pdbx_seq_one_letter_code
_entity_poly.pdbx_strand_id
1 'polypeptide(L)'
;MLKNVNIKKNSRLSVQISWAMLGAMAFILMQFSFPIIPAFPYLKMDLSDVIVAVSAMIYGPLGATLIALIKATLDFLIKGANLMSLVGDVAAFAASVSFALPLYYLTKKNKTFFTKIAGLVAGTLMLTFVLSVLNYVIVTPLYISLAGFKLTTSLLNYILFTIIPFNLVKGLVLSIATFILMSSLVPILQRYLNRQK
;
A
#
# COMPACT_ATOMS: atom_id res chain seq x y z
N MET A 1 7.57 -49.80 8.68
CA MET A 1 6.46 -49.77 7.72
C MET A 1 5.35 -48.87 8.27
N LEU A 2 5.49 -47.55 8.14
CA LEU A 2 4.40 -46.60 8.37
C LEU A 2 4.21 -45.83 7.07
N LYS A 3 3.06 -46.09 6.46
CA LYS A 3 2.61 -45.57 5.17
C LYS A 3 2.69 -44.05 5.14
N ASN A 4 3.30 -43.54 4.07
CA ASN A 4 2.89 -42.36 3.30
C ASN A 4 1.78 -41.52 3.96
N VAL A 5 2.16 -40.59 4.83
CA VAL A 5 1.37 -39.37 5.00
C VAL A 5 1.81 -38.44 3.88
N ASN A 6 1.18 -38.60 2.72
CA ASN A 6 1.34 -37.69 1.60
C ASN A 6 0.62 -36.37 1.96
N ILE A 7 1.26 -35.52 2.76
CA ILE A 7 0.79 -34.15 3.00
C ILE A 7 1.08 -33.33 1.74
N LYS A 8 0.31 -33.55 0.68
CA LYS A 8 0.13 -32.52 -0.36
C LYS A 8 -0.83 -31.47 0.22
N LYS A 9 -0.38 -30.68 1.21
CA LYS A 9 -1.20 -29.64 1.82
C LYS A 9 -1.51 -28.59 0.76
N ASN A 10 -2.80 -28.25 0.65
CA ASN A 10 -3.41 -27.29 -0.25
C ASN A 10 -2.71 -25.91 -0.23
N SER A 11 -1.63 -25.72 -1.00
CA SER A 11 -0.84 -24.49 -1.00
C SER A 11 -1.66 -23.25 -1.37
N ARG A 12 -2.65 -23.41 -2.26
CA ARG A 12 -3.51 -22.32 -2.73
C ARG A 12 -4.42 -21.77 -1.62
N LEU A 13 -5.05 -22.64 -0.84
CA LEU A 13 -5.92 -22.22 0.28
C LEU A 13 -5.10 -21.49 1.35
N SER A 14 -3.92 -22.00 1.71
CA SER A 14 -3.04 -21.34 2.68
C SER A 14 -2.58 -19.95 2.23
N VAL A 15 -2.32 -19.78 0.92
CA VAL A 15 -1.95 -18.48 0.34
C VAL A 15 -3.14 -17.51 0.41
N GLN A 16 -4.34 -17.95 0.05
CA GLN A 16 -5.56 -17.13 0.13
C GLN A 16 -5.88 -16.69 1.57
N ILE A 17 -5.74 -17.60 2.54
CA ILE A 17 -5.89 -17.28 3.97
C ILE A 17 -4.86 -16.21 4.37
N SER A 18 -3.62 -16.33 3.90
CA SER A 18 -2.58 -15.33 4.18
C SER A 18 -2.94 -13.96 3.61
N TRP A 19 -3.51 -13.91 2.39
CA TRP A 19 -3.98 -12.65 1.80
C TRP A 19 -5.10 -12.02 2.63
N ALA A 20 -6.06 -12.81 3.10
CA ALA A 20 -7.14 -12.33 3.96
C ALA A 20 -6.60 -11.77 5.29
N MET A 21 -5.69 -12.50 5.95
CA MET A 21 -5.08 -12.06 7.21
C MET A 21 -4.26 -10.79 7.05
N LEU A 22 -3.43 -10.70 6.01
CA LEU A 22 -2.62 -9.51 5.74
C LEU A 22 -3.49 -8.32 5.34
N GLY A 23 -4.57 -8.54 4.58
CA GLY A 23 -5.55 -7.50 4.23
C GLY A 23 -6.25 -6.95 5.47
N ALA A 24 -6.69 -7.82 6.38
CA ALA A 24 -7.29 -7.42 7.66
C ALA A 24 -6.29 -6.65 8.55
N MET A 25 -5.04 -7.10 8.63
CA MET A 25 -4.00 -6.39 9.38
C MET A 25 -3.69 -5.01 8.78
N ALA A 26 -3.61 -4.91 7.45
CA ALA A 26 -3.44 -3.65 6.76
C ALA A 26 -4.64 -2.71 7.03
N PHE A 27 -5.86 -3.23 7.04
CA PHE A 27 -7.06 -2.47 7.40
C PHE A 27 -6.97 -1.91 8.83
N ILE A 28 -6.58 -2.73 9.82
CA ILE A 28 -6.40 -2.29 11.21
C ILE A 28 -5.37 -1.16 11.30
N LEU A 29 -4.22 -1.31 10.63
CA LEU A 29 -3.19 -0.27 10.61
C LEU A 29 -3.68 1.04 9.97
N MET A 30 -4.54 0.94 8.96
CA MET A 30 -5.11 2.11 8.30
C MET A 30 -6.07 2.91 9.20
N GLN A 31 -6.64 2.29 10.23
CA GLN A 31 -7.47 3.00 11.22
C GLN A 31 -6.66 3.97 12.08
N PHE A 32 -5.35 3.79 12.18
CA PHE A 32 -4.42 4.71 12.84
C PHE A 32 -3.87 5.79 11.89
N SER A 33 -4.62 6.10 10.83
CA SER A 33 -4.24 7.12 9.86
C SER A 33 -4.31 8.54 10.45
N PHE A 34 -3.32 9.37 10.13
CA PHE A 34 -3.22 10.75 10.60
C PHE A 34 -2.93 11.72 9.45
N PRO A 35 -3.44 12.96 9.50
CA PRO A 35 -3.09 13.97 8.51
C PRO A 35 -1.68 14.51 8.78
N ILE A 36 -0.81 14.46 7.77
CA ILE A 36 0.54 15.06 7.87
C ILE A 36 0.45 16.59 7.83
N ILE A 37 -0.48 17.11 7.02
CA ILE A 37 -0.69 18.55 6.86
C ILE A 37 -2.00 18.91 7.55
N PRO A 38 -1.97 19.61 8.71
CA PRO A 38 -3.18 19.94 9.46
C PRO A 38 -4.24 20.71 8.65
N ALA A 39 -3.80 21.53 7.69
CA ALA A 39 -4.68 22.26 6.79
C ALA A 39 -5.49 21.36 5.83
N PHE A 40 -5.09 20.09 5.63
CA PHE A 40 -5.73 19.15 4.70
C PHE A 40 -6.04 17.81 5.39
N PRO A 41 -7.12 17.73 6.20
CA PRO A 41 -7.43 16.56 7.03
C PRO A 41 -7.79 15.29 6.24
N TYR A 42 -8.09 15.43 4.94
CA TYR A 42 -8.33 14.30 4.04
C TYR A 42 -7.04 13.70 3.45
N LEU A 43 -5.92 14.42 3.50
CA LEU A 43 -4.61 13.92 3.10
C LEU A 43 -3.98 13.16 4.26
N LYS A 44 -4.37 11.89 4.36
CA LYS A 44 -3.97 11.01 5.45
C LYS A 44 -2.81 10.08 5.08
N MET A 45 -2.00 9.80 6.07
CA MET A 45 -0.92 8.82 6.04
C MET A 45 -1.19 7.73 7.06
N ASP A 46 -0.78 6.51 6.72
CA ASP A 46 -0.76 5.35 7.60
C ASP A 46 0.31 4.36 7.13
N LEU A 47 0.61 3.36 7.97
CA LEU A 47 1.62 2.34 7.69
C LEU A 47 1.03 1.06 7.06
N SER A 48 -0.25 1.03 6.70
CA SER A 48 -0.85 -0.16 6.08
C SER A 48 -0.24 -0.48 4.71
N ASP A 49 0.20 0.53 3.97
CA ASP A 49 0.84 0.39 2.66
C ASP A 49 2.16 -0.38 2.75
N VAL A 50 2.80 -0.39 3.93
CA VAL A 50 4.01 -1.19 4.21
C VAL A 50 3.70 -2.68 4.17
N ILE A 51 2.55 -3.11 4.70
CA ILE A 51 2.10 -4.51 4.64
C ILE A 51 1.88 -4.92 3.19
N VAL A 52 1.24 -4.05 2.39
CA VAL A 52 1.01 -4.30 0.96
C VAL A 52 2.35 -4.42 0.22
N ALA A 53 3.28 -3.48 0.43
CA ALA A 53 4.58 -3.46 -0.22
C ALA A 53 5.41 -4.73 0.07
N VAL A 54 5.48 -5.14 1.34
CA VAL A 54 6.15 -6.38 1.73
C VAL A 54 5.45 -7.61 1.15
N SER A 55 4.11 -7.63 1.15
CA SER A 55 3.35 -8.74 0.59
C SER A 55 3.60 -8.92 -0.91
N ALA A 56 3.88 -7.85 -1.65
CA ALA A 56 4.25 -7.92 -3.06
C ALA A 56 5.52 -8.74 -3.28
N MET A 57 6.50 -8.64 -2.37
CA MET A 57 7.74 -9.41 -2.46
C MET A 57 7.58 -10.89 -2.11
N ILE A 58 6.53 -11.24 -1.38
CA ILE A 58 6.23 -12.60 -0.91
C ILE A 58 5.30 -13.31 -1.89
N TYR A 59 4.19 -12.66 -2.28
CA TYR A 59 3.10 -13.24 -3.06
C TYR A 59 3.00 -12.68 -4.49
N GLY A 60 3.85 -11.74 -4.86
CA GLY A 60 3.83 -11.09 -6.17
C GLY A 60 2.73 -10.04 -6.33
N PRO A 61 2.56 -9.50 -7.55
CA PRO A 61 1.64 -8.41 -7.87
C PRO A 61 0.20 -8.74 -7.49
N LEU A 62 -0.27 -9.94 -7.85
CA LEU A 62 -1.65 -10.35 -7.60
C LEU A 62 -1.97 -10.38 -6.10
N GLY A 63 -1.08 -10.96 -5.28
CA GLY A 63 -1.27 -11.01 -3.84
C GLY A 63 -1.32 -9.61 -3.22
N ALA A 64 -0.40 -8.72 -3.59
CA ALA A 64 -0.38 -7.34 -3.10
C ALA A 64 -1.64 -6.57 -3.49
N THR A 65 -2.06 -6.67 -4.75
CA THR A 65 -3.28 -6.00 -5.22
C THR A 65 -4.51 -6.51 -4.48
N LEU A 66 -4.65 -7.82 -4.26
CA LEU A 66 -5.77 -8.38 -3.51
C LEU A 66 -5.75 -7.99 -2.03
N ILE A 67 -4.58 -7.95 -1.40
CA ILE A 67 -4.41 -7.47 -0.01
C ILE A 67 -4.81 -6.00 0.10
N ALA A 68 -4.36 -5.15 -0.83
CA ALA A 68 -4.76 -3.74 -0.89
C ALA A 68 -6.26 -3.57 -1.13
N LEU A 69 -6.86 -4.42 -1.96
CA LEU A 69 -8.29 -4.41 -2.22
C LEU A 69 -9.09 -4.80 -0.97
N ILE A 70 -8.71 -5.87 -0.28
CA ILE A 70 -9.33 -6.29 0.98
C ILE A 70 -9.26 -5.16 2.00
N LYS A 71 -8.07 -4.54 2.15
CA LYS A 71 -7.87 -3.38 3.02
C LYS A 71 -8.86 -2.26 2.72
N ALA A 72 -8.94 -1.82 1.46
CA ALA A 72 -9.79 -0.71 1.04
C ALA A 72 -11.28 -1.04 1.18
N THR A 73 -11.69 -2.27 0.82
CA THR A 73 -13.08 -2.72 0.96
C THR A 73 -13.52 -2.77 2.41
N LEU A 74 -12.69 -3.27 3.33
CA LEU A 74 -13.03 -3.31 4.76
C LEU A 74 -13.22 -1.88 5.31
N ASP A 75 -12.36 -0.96 4.93
CA ASP A 75 -12.47 0.43 5.35
C ASP A 75 -13.70 1.14 4.80
N PHE A 76 -14.01 0.91 3.52
CA PHE A 76 -15.22 1.40 2.89
C PHE A 76 -16.48 0.96 3.64
N LEU A 77 -16.56 -0.34 3.97
CA LEU A 77 -17.70 -0.91 4.69
C LEU A 77 -17.82 -0.34 6.11
N ILE A 78 -16.69 -0.21 6.82
CA ILE A 78 -16.67 0.26 8.21
C ILE A 78 -16.97 1.77 8.30
N LYS A 79 -16.60 2.57 7.29
CA LYS A 79 -16.93 4.00 7.19
C LYS A 79 -18.36 4.28 6.71
N GLY A 80 -19.21 3.25 6.63
CA GLY A 80 -20.62 3.39 6.27
C GLY A 80 -20.90 3.42 4.77
N ALA A 81 -19.94 2.97 3.94
CA ALA A 81 -20.13 2.73 2.51
C ALA A 81 -20.67 3.94 1.71
N ASN A 82 -20.25 5.15 2.05
CA ASN A 82 -20.71 6.38 1.39
C ASN A 82 -19.76 6.82 0.27
N LEU A 83 -20.23 7.74 -0.59
CA LEU A 83 -19.46 8.18 -1.75
C LEU A 83 -18.14 8.87 -1.36
N MET A 84 -18.11 9.63 -0.26
CA MET A 84 -16.90 10.32 0.20
C MET A 84 -15.84 9.33 0.71
N SER A 85 -16.25 8.31 1.46
CA SER A 85 -15.33 7.25 1.89
C SER A 85 -14.79 6.49 0.68
N LEU A 86 -15.65 6.15 -0.30
CA LEU A 86 -15.23 5.46 -1.52
C LEU A 86 -14.11 6.21 -2.27
N VAL A 87 -14.22 7.54 -2.39
CA VAL A 87 -13.19 8.36 -3.05
C VAL A 87 -11.85 8.25 -2.32
N GLY A 88 -11.88 8.32 -0.98
CA GLY A 88 -10.69 8.14 -0.15
C GLY A 88 -10.09 6.73 -0.27
N ASP A 89 -10.95 5.71 -0.29
CA ASP A 89 -10.54 4.30 -0.30
C ASP A 89 -9.97 3.89 -1.66
N VAL A 90 -10.51 4.43 -2.76
CA VAL A 90 -9.93 4.29 -4.10
C VAL A 90 -8.55 4.95 -4.17
N ALA A 91 -8.40 6.16 -3.61
CA ALA A 91 -7.10 6.81 -3.54
C ALA A 91 -6.10 6.01 -2.69
N ALA A 92 -6.54 5.47 -1.55
CA ALA A 92 -5.72 4.63 -0.69
C ALA A 92 -5.30 3.31 -1.37
N PHE A 93 -6.21 2.67 -2.10
CA PHE A 93 -5.92 1.47 -2.89
C PHE A 93 -4.90 1.77 -4.01
N ALA A 94 -5.13 2.85 -4.77
CA ALA A 94 -4.22 3.28 -5.82
C ALA A 94 -2.83 3.59 -5.25
N ALA A 95 -2.75 4.22 -4.07
CA ALA A 95 -1.51 4.48 -3.37
C ALA A 95 -0.75 3.18 -3.07
N SER A 96 -1.41 2.19 -2.47
CA SER A 96 -0.78 0.92 -2.10
C SER A 96 -0.21 0.20 -3.32
N VAL A 97 -1.00 0.09 -4.40
CA VAL A 97 -0.61 -0.65 -5.61
C VAL A 97 0.51 0.07 -6.36
N SER A 98 0.38 1.38 -6.57
CA SER A 98 1.39 2.18 -7.27
C SER A 98 2.74 2.23 -6.55
N PHE A 99 2.75 2.17 -5.21
CA PHE A 99 3.98 2.05 -4.43
C PHE A 99 4.57 0.62 -4.47
N ALA A 100 3.74 -0.41 -4.31
CA ALA A 100 4.20 -1.79 -4.16
C ALA A 100 4.71 -2.42 -5.46
N LEU A 101 4.10 -2.12 -6.60
CA LEU A 101 4.43 -2.79 -7.87
C LEU A 101 5.84 -2.46 -8.40
N PRO A 102 6.29 -1.19 -8.45
CA PRO A 102 7.66 -0.88 -8.87
C PRO A 102 8.70 -1.54 -7.96
N LEU A 103 8.45 -1.54 -6.64
CA LEU A 103 9.30 -2.23 -5.67
C LEU A 103 9.42 -3.73 -6.01
N TYR A 104 8.30 -4.41 -6.26
CA TYR A 104 8.32 -5.82 -6.66
C TYR A 104 9.10 -6.04 -7.96
N TYR A 105 8.79 -5.31 -9.03
CA TYR A 105 9.40 -5.57 -10.34
C TYR A 105 10.90 -5.31 -10.37
N LEU A 106 11.38 -4.28 -9.65
CA LEU A 106 12.80 -3.96 -9.54
C LEU A 106 13.56 -4.94 -8.64
N THR A 107 12.90 -5.54 -7.65
CA THR A 107 13.53 -6.50 -6.72
C THR A 107 13.29 -7.98 -7.08
N LYS A 108 12.45 -8.27 -8.08
CA LYS A 108 12.06 -9.66 -8.46
C LYS A 108 13.26 -10.53 -8.84
N LYS A 109 14.21 -9.97 -9.60
CA LYS A 109 15.40 -10.70 -10.08
C LYS A 109 16.49 -10.82 -9.01
N ASN A 110 16.74 -9.73 -8.28
CA ASN A 110 17.75 -9.70 -7.23
C ASN A 110 17.31 -8.75 -6.12
N LYS A 111 17.54 -9.13 -4.86
CA LYS A 111 17.12 -8.41 -3.65
C LYS A 111 18.33 -7.77 -2.95
N THR A 112 19.25 -7.19 -3.73
CA THR A 112 20.40 -6.44 -3.19
C THR A 112 19.93 -5.15 -2.53
N PHE A 113 20.83 -4.52 -1.78
CA PHE A 113 20.58 -3.19 -1.21
C PHE A 113 20.18 -2.17 -2.31
N PHE A 114 20.91 -2.13 -3.42
CA PHE A 114 20.65 -1.19 -4.52
C PHE A 114 19.30 -1.42 -5.21
N THR A 115 18.90 -2.67 -5.49
CA THR A 115 17.60 -2.92 -6.13
C THR A 115 16.43 -2.58 -5.20
N LYS A 116 16.59 -2.77 -3.88
CA LYS A 116 15.60 -2.33 -2.89
C LYS A 116 15.47 -0.81 -2.89
N ILE A 117 16.58 -0.08 -2.79
CA ILE A 117 16.54 1.40 -2.81
C ILE A 117 15.92 1.92 -4.12
N ALA A 118 16.35 1.39 -5.27
CA ALA A 118 15.78 1.75 -6.57
C ALA A 118 14.27 1.45 -6.64
N GLY A 119 13.85 0.30 -6.11
CA GLY A 119 12.44 -0.10 -6.02
C GLY A 119 11.60 0.84 -5.15
N LEU A 120 12.12 1.27 -4.01
CA LEU A 120 11.44 2.18 -3.09
C LEU A 120 11.34 3.61 -3.67
N VAL A 121 12.41 4.09 -4.31
CA VAL A 121 12.40 5.37 -5.03
C VAL A 121 11.40 5.33 -6.18
N ALA A 122 11.44 4.29 -7.03
CA ALA A 122 10.49 4.12 -8.11
C ALA A 122 9.04 4.00 -7.61
N GLY A 123 8.82 3.29 -6.51
CA GLY A 123 7.52 3.19 -5.84
C GLY A 123 7.01 4.55 -5.36
N THR A 124 7.87 5.35 -4.75
CA THR A 124 7.53 6.71 -4.30
C THR A 124 7.16 7.64 -5.45
N LEU A 125 7.92 7.60 -6.55
CA LEU A 125 7.64 8.40 -7.74
C LEU A 125 6.34 7.96 -8.42
N MET A 126 6.12 6.65 -8.55
CA MET A 126 4.90 6.11 -9.14
C MET A 126 3.66 6.42 -8.29
N LEU A 127 3.74 6.26 -6.98
CA LEU A 127 2.74 6.71 -6.01
C LEU A 127 2.39 8.19 -6.22
N THR A 128 3.41 9.04 -6.24
CA THR A 128 3.24 10.48 -6.36
C THR A 128 2.56 10.84 -7.68
N PHE A 129 3.02 10.25 -8.78
CA PHE A 129 2.44 10.48 -10.10
C PHE A 129 0.97 10.05 -10.16
N VAL A 130 0.67 8.80 -9.77
CA VAL A 130 -0.69 8.24 -9.80
C VAL A 130 -1.64 9.06 -8.94
N LEU A 131 -1.24 9.40 -7.71
CA LEU A 131 -2.09 10.17 -6.81
C LEU A 131 -2.25 11.63 -7.24
N SER A 132 -1.27 12.22 -7.92
CA SER A 132 -1.41 13.56 -8.47
C SER A 132 -2.43 13.59 -9.60
N VAL A 133 -2.37 12.60 -10.51
CA VAL A 133 -3.36 12.44 -11.58
C VAL A 133 -4.76 12.16 -11.01
N LEU A 134 -4.87 11.24 -10.06
CA LEU A 134 -6.15 10.93 -9.40
C LEU A 134 -6.73 12.15 -8.68
N ASN A 135 -5.91 12.95 -8.01
CA ASN A 135 -6.37 14.18 -7.38
C ASN A 135 -6.81 15.24 -8.39
N TYR A 136 -6.07 15.38 -9.49
CA TYR A 136 -6.43 16.34 -10.53
C TYR A 136 -7.77 15.99 -11.20
N VAL A 137 -7.99 14.71 -11.53
CA VAL A 137 -9.14 14.29 -12.34
C VAL A 137 -10.37 13.93 -11.51
N ILE A 138 -10.18 13.31 -10.34
CA ILE A 138 -11.27 12.66 -9.60
C ILE A 138 -11.35 13.17 -8.16
N VAL A 139 -10.32 12.96 -7.35
CA VAL A 139 -10.42 13.11 -5.89
C VAL A 139 -10.67 14.57 -5.50
N THR A 140 -9.83 15.51 -5.90
CA THR A 140 -10.01 16.92 -5.51
C THR A 140 -11.31 17.52 -6.07
N PRO A 141 -11.68 17.33 -7.35
CA PRO A 141 -12.97 17.77 -7.86
C PRO A 141 -14.18 17.24 -7.08
N LEU A 142 -14.17 15.97 -6.68
CA LEU A 142 -15.26 15.39 -5.88
C LEU A 142 -15.30 15.92 -4.45
N TYR A 143 -14.16 16.25 -3.84
CA TYR A 143 -14.13 16.92 -2.54
C TYR A 143 -14.67 18.36 -2.64
N ILE A 144 -14.42 19.07 -3.74
CA ILE A 144 -14.98 20.41 -3.97
C ILE A 144 -16.51 20.32 -4.10
N SER A 145 -17.02 19.41 -4.92
CA SER A 145 -18.45 19.32 -5.21
C SER A 145 -19.28 18.70 -4.09
N LEU A 146 -18.76 17.68 -3.40
CA LEU A 146 -19.50 16.91 -2.40
C LEU A 146 -19.24 17.35 -0.96
N ALA A 147 -18.05 17.87 -0.65
CA ALA A 147 -17.64 18.26 0.70
C ALA A 147 -17.56 19.79 0.89
N GLY A 148 -17.84 20.57 -0.15
CA GLY A 148 -17.72 22.03 -0.13
C GLY A 148 -16.28 22.51 0.08
N PHE A 149 -15.28 21.69 -0.26
CA PHE A 149 -13.87 22.05 -0.13
C PHE A 149 -13.55 23.26 -1.01
N LYS A 150 -13.05 24.34 -0.42
CA LYS A 150 -12.70 25.57 -1.13
C LYS A 150 -11.20 25.61 -1.37
N LEU A 151 -10.83 25.68 -2.65
CA LEU A 151 -9.45 25.94 -3.04
C LEU A 151 -9.13 27.43 -2.85
N THR A 152 -7.98 27.72 -2.25
CA THR A 152 -7.42 29.08 -2.16
C THR A 152 -6.62 29.47 -3.40
N THR A 153 -6.26 28.50 -4.23
CA THR A 153 -5.49 28.65 -5.47
C THR A 153 -6.16 27.92 -6.63
N SER A 154 -5.62 28.02 -7.85
CA SER A 154 -6.04 27.14 -8.94
C SER A 154 -5.82 25.66 -8.57
N LEU A 155 -6.62 24.76 -9.17
CA LEU A 155 -6.48 23.32 -8.98
C LEU A 155 -5.07 22.83 -9.32
N LEU A 156 -4.49 23.34 -10.41
CA LEU A 156 -3.12 22.96 -10.81
C LEU A 156 -2.09 23.34 -9.75
N ASN A 157 -2.17 24.56 -9.21
CA ASN A 157 -1.27 24.99 -8.12
C ASN A 157 -1.48 24.15 -6.86
N TYR A 158 -2.72 23.78 -6.56
CA TYR A 158 -3.02 22.89 -5.46
C TYR A 158 -2.35 21.51 -5.64
N ILE A 159 -2.42 20.92 -6.84
CA ILE A 159 -1.73 19.66 -7.13
C ILE A 159 -0.21 19.81 -6.98
N LEU A 160 0.38 20.84 -7.60
CA LEU A 160 1.83 21.03 -7.64
C LEU A 160 2.44 21.30 -6.28
N PHE A 161 1.79 22.13 -5.46
CA PHE A 161 2.36 22.63 -4.20
C PHE A 161 1.80 21.94 -2.96
N THR A 162 0.72 21.16 -3.07
CA THR A 162 0.16 20.40 -1.95
C THR A 162 0.22 18.90 -2.19
N ILE A 163 -0.40 18.40 -3.26
CA ILE A 163 -0.55 16.96 -3.48
C ILE A 163 0.78 16.28 -3.79
N ILE A 164 1.60 16.86 -4.68
CA ILE A 164 2.91 16.29 -5.03
C ILE A 164 3.83 16.25 -3.78
N PRO A 165 4.07 17.36 -3.04
CA PRO A 165 4.89 17.33 -1.85
C PRO A 165 4.39 16.37 -0.77
N PHE A 166 3.08 16.35 -0.53
CA PHE A 166 2.47 15.41 0.42
C PHE A 166 2.78 13.95 0.05
N ASN A 167 2.60 13.57 -1.20
CA ASN A 167 2.82 12.18 -1.63
C ASN A 167 4.30 11.79 -1.68
N LEU A 168 5.20 12.73 -1.93
CA LEU A 168 6.65 12.49 -1.81
C LEU A 168 7.05 12.21 -0.36
N VAL A 169 6.55 13.00 0.60
CA VAL A 169 6.78 12.76 2.03
C VAL A 169 6.15 11.42 2.44
N LYS A 170 4.92 11.15 1.99
CA LYS A 170 4.25 9.87 2.23
C LYS A 170 5.12 8.70 1.74
N GLY A 171 5.57 8.75 0.49
CA GLY A 171 6.39 7.71 -0.11
C GLY A 171 7.75 7.55 0.57
N LEU A 172 8.39 8.62 1.04
CA LEU A 172 9.65 8.56 1.79
C LEU A 172 9.50 7.78 3.10
N VAL A 173 8.50 8.10 3.91
CA VAL A 173 8.26 7.40 5.18
C VAL A 173 7.87 5.95 4.93
N LEU A 174 7.00 5.68 3.95
CA LEU A 174 6.66 4.31 3.54
C LEU A 174 7.90 3.55 3.09
N SER A 175 8.81 4.21 2.39
CA SER A 175 10.08 3.62 1.94
C SER A 175 10.96 3.23 3.11
N ILE A 176 11.14 4.12 4.09
CA ILE A 176 11.91 3.85 5.31
C ILE A 176 11.30 2.67 6.08
N ALA A 177 9.99 2.72 6.33
CA ALA A 177 9.30 1.68 7.10
C ALA A 177 9.34 0.31 6.38
N THR A 178 9.15 0.30 5.06
CA THR A 178 9.24 -0.92 4.24
C THR A 178 10.67 -1.45 4.24
N PHE A 179 11.68 -0.59 4.14
CA PHE A 179 13.08 -1.00 4.20
C PHE A 179 13.44 -1.67 5.53
N ILE A 180 13.01 -1.09 6.65
CA ILE A 180 13.21 -1.67 7.99
C ILE A 180 12.51 -3.03 8.07
N LEU A 181 11.23 -3.11 7.71
CA LEU A 181 10.45 -4.34 7.82
C LEU A 181 11.01 -5.47 6.93
N MET A 182 11.43 -5.15 5.71
CA MET A 182 12.11 -6.11 4.82
C MET A 182 13.39 -6.66 5.46
N SER A 183 14.17 -5.81 6.10
CA SER A 183 15.45 -6.18 6.72
C SER A 183 15.24 -7.08 7.94
N SER A 184 14.14 -6.91 8.67
CA SER A 184 13.75 -7.78 9.79
C SER A 184 13.15 -9.11 9.35
N LEU A 185 12.31 -9.13 8.30
CA LEU A 185 11.58 -10.32 7.87
C LEU A 185 12.42 -11.31 7.07
N VAL A 186 13.33 -10.82 6.22
CA VAL A 186 14.14 -11.69 5.33
C VAL A 186 14.98 -12.72 6.12
N PRO A 187 15.72 -12.35 7.18
CA PRO A 187 16.48 -13.32 7.99
C PRO A 187 15.59 -14.37 8.66
N ILE A 188 14.41 -13.98 9.13
CA ILE A 188 13.47 -14.89 9.82
C ILE A 188 12.95 -15.94 8.83
N LEU A 189 12.52 -15.51 7.65
CA LEU A 189 12.05 -16.40 6.58
C LEU A 189 13.15 -17.38 6.14
N GLN A 190 14.38 -16.90 5.97
CA GLN A 190 15.52 -17.77 5.61
C GLN A 190 15.80 -18.82 6.69
N ARG A 191 15.79 -18.44 7.98
CA ARG A 191 15.96 -19.38 9.10
C ARG A 191 14.87 -20.45 9.13
N TYR A 192 13.62 -20.08 8.89
CA TYR A 192 12.51 -21.04 8.85
C TYR A 192 12.66 -22.03 7.68
N LEU A 193 13.00 -21.55 6.48
CA LEU A 193 13.20 -22.42 5.31
C LEU A 193 14.39 -23.37 5.49
N ASN A 194 15.47 -22.91 6.13
CA ASN A 194 16.64 -23.75 6.40
C ASN A 194 16.40 -24.82 7.47
N ARG A 195 15.43 -24.64 8.38
CA ARG A 195 15.04 -25.65 9.38
C ARG A 195 14.17 -26.78 8.83
N GLN A 196 13.62 -26.60 7.62
CA GLN A 196 12.75 -27.56 6.94
C GLN A 196 13.52 -28.40 5.90
N LYS A 197 14.83 -28.20 5.78
CA LYS A 197 15.77 -29.02 5.01
C LYS A 197 16.57 -29.89 5.96
#